data_AF-A0A9P7S3S4-F1
#
_entry.id   AF-A0A9P7S3S4-F1
#
_cell.length_a   1.000
_cell.length_b   1.000
_cell.length_c   1.000
_cell.angle_alpha   90.00
_cell.angle_beta   90.00
_cell.angle_gamma   90.00
#
_symmetry.space_group_name_H-M   'P 1'
#
loop_
_entity.id
_entity.type
_entity.pdbx_description
1 polymer ?
#
loop_
_entity_poly.entity_id
_entity_poly.type
_entity_poly.pdbx_seq_one_letter_code
_entity_poly.pdbx_strand_id
1 'polypeptide(L)'
;MTSLLKAYNAALMRRPMLAQCATAGFLFGAGDVIAQQAVEGKGKDHDFLRTGRLVFYGGALFGPAMTKWYQFLNRIKFASPTRAIIYRVWLDQAILTPGAVAFFFGSMSVIEGKPQEAWPRIQSAYVPTLIRNW
;
A
#
# COMPACT_ATOMS: atom_id res chain seq x y z
N MET A 1 5.45 4.18 -27.08
CA MET A 1 5.26 3.43 -25.82
C MET A 1 6.56 2.88 -25.21
N THR A 2 7.58 2.53 -26.00
CA THR A 2 8.88 2.04 -25.49
C THR A 2 9.69 3.06 -24.68
N SER A 3 9.54 4.37 -24.92
CA SER A 3 10.29 5.41 -24.19
C SER A 3 9.89 5.56 -22.72
N LEU A 4 8.58 5.58 -22.42
CA LEU A 4 8.06 5.67 -21.05
C LEU A 4 8.45 4.45 -20.21
N LEU A 5 8.31 3.25 -20.76
CA LEU A 5 8.73 2.01 -20.09
C LEU A 5 10.24 1.99 -19.84
N LYS A 6 11.05 2.44 -20.80
CA LYS A 6 12.50 2.59 -20.62
C LYS A 6 12.84 3.58 -19.52
N ALA A 7 12.18 4.75 -19.49
CA ALA A 7 12.39 5.77 -18.46
C ALA A 7 11.98 5.25 -17.07
N TYR A 8 10.85 4.55 -16.96
CA TYR A 8 10.40 3.93 -15.71
C TYR A 8 11.37 2.86 -15.23
N ASN A 9 11.80 1.95 -16.11
CA ASN A 9 12.80 0.93 -15.76
C ASN A 9 14.13 1.55 -15.35
N ALA A 10 14.58 2.62 -16.02
CA ALA A 10 15.78 3.36 -15.63
C ALA A 10 15.61 3.99 -14.24
N ALA A 11 14.44 4.54 -13.93
CA ALA A 11 14.14 5.09 -12.60
C ALA A 11 14.13 4.01 -11.51
N LEU A 12 13.52 2.84 -11.79
CA LEU A 12 13.52 1.69 -10.89
C LEU A 12 14.93 1.19 -10.58
N MET A 13 15.82 1.14 -11.57
CA MET A 13 17.20 0.70 -11.37
C MET A 13 18.07 1.76 -10.68
N ARG A 14 17.92 3.04 -11.04
CA ARG A 14 18.76 4.12 -10.54
C ARG A 14 18.37 4.56 -9.12
N ARG A 15 17.08 4.62 -8.83
CA ARG A 15 16.53 5.06 -7.53
C ARG A 15 15.33 4.20 -7.13
N PRO A 16 15.55 2.90 -6.84
CA PRO A 16 14.48 1.94 -6.59
C PRO A 16 13.51 2.41 -5.49
N MET A 17 14.02 2.97 -4.39
CA MET A 17 13.17 3.45 -3.31
C MET A 17 12.20 4.56 -3.77
N LEU A 18 12.71 5.58 -4.47
CA LEU A 18 11.87 6.69 -4.91
C LEU A 18 10.86 6.25 -5.96
N ALA A 19 11.28 5.41 -6.91
CA ALA A 19 10.39 4.89 -7.94
C ALA A 19 9.25 4.07 -7.32
N GLN A 20 9.56 3.17 -6.37
CA GLN A 20 8.55 2.37 -5.68
C GLN A 20 7.59 3.22 -4.82
N CYS A 21 8.12 4.24 -4.13
CA CYS A 21 7.29 5.18 -3.37
C CYS A 21 6.36 5.99 -4.28
N ALA A 22 6.88 6.51 -5.39
CA ALA A 22 6.08 7.25 -6.36
C ALA A 22 4.98 6.37 -6.99
N THR A 23 5.33 5.13 -7.37
CA THR A 23 4.36 4.15 -7.88
C THR A 23 3.30 3.84 -6.83
N ALA A 24 3.68 3.61 -5.57
CA ALA A 24 2.73 3.35 -4.49
C ALA A 24 1.79 4.53 -4.28
N GLY A 25 2.30 5.75 -4.13
CA GLY A 25 1.48 6.96 -3.98
C GLY A 25 0.50 7.13 -5.15
N PHE A 26 0.95 6.92 -6.38
CA PHE A 26 0.09 6.95 -7.56
C PHE A 26 -1.02 5.90 -7.50
N LEU A 27 -0.69 4.65 -7.16
CA LEU A 27 -1.68 3.56 -7.10
C LEU A 27 -2.72 3.78 -6.00
N PHE A 28 -2.32 4.27 -4.83
CA PHE A 28 -3.26 4.62 -3.76
C PHE A 28 -4.19 5.77 -4.17
N GLY A 29 -3.65 6.80 -4.82
CA GLY A 29 -4.45 7.91 -5.34
C GLY A 29 -5.43 7.47 -6.43
N ALA A 30 -4.95 6.72 -7.42
CA ALA A 30 -5.77 6.22 -8.51
C ALA A 30 -6.87 5.27 -8.00
N GLY A 31 -6.54 4.38 -7.06
CA GLY A 31 -7.50 3.48 -6.43
C GLY A 31 -8.61 4.24 -5.70
N ASP A 32 -8.26 5.30 -4.96
CA ASP A 32 -9.25 6.14 -4.30
C ASP A 32 -10.11 6.93 -5.28
N VAL A 33 -9.53 7.43 -6.39
CA VAL A 33 -10.30 8.10 -7.43
C VAL A 33 -11.33 7.15 -8.04
N ILE A 34 -10.94 5.92 -8.32
CA ILE A 34 -11.86 4.89 -8.82
C ILE A 34 -12.93 4.59 -7.76
N ALA A 35 -12.57 4.42 -6.50
CA ALA A 35 -13.53 4.18 -5.42
C ALA A 35 -14.55 5.31 -5.32
N GLN A 36 -14.09 6.57 -5.28
CA GLN A 36 -14.99 7.71 -5.13
C GLN A 36 -15.88 7.96 -6.35
N GLN A 37 -15.39 7.69 -7.57
CA GLN A 37 -16.14 8.00 -8.79
C GLN A 37 -16.98 6.82 -9.29
N ALA A 38 -16.41 5.62 -9.31
CA ALA A 38 -17.07 4.44 -9.87
C ALA A 38 -17.89 3.65 -8.83
N VAL A 39 -17.49 3.68 -7.56
CA VAL A 39 -18.19 2.91 -6.50
C VAL A 39 -19.10 3.81 -5.67
N GLU A 40 -18.60 4.96 -5.21
CA GLU A 40 -19.36 5.89 -4.37
C GLU A 40 -20.18 6.90 -5.18
N GLY A 41 -19.91 7.06 -6.48
CA GLY A 41 -20.68 7.92 -7.38
C GLY A 41 -20.63 9.41 -7.05
N LYS A 42 -19.56 9.89 -6.40
CA LYS A 42 -19.50 11.28 -5.89
C LYS A 42 -19.56 12.36 -6.96
N GLY A 43 -19.20 12.05 -8.21
CA GLY A 43 -19.18 13.03 -9.30
C GLY A 43 -18.36 14.27 -8.93
N LYS A 44 -19.02 15.44 -8.91
CA LYS A 44 -18.40 16.74 -8.59
C LYS A 44 -17.98 16.88 -7.12
N ASP A 45 -18.58 16.11 -6.21
CA ASP A 45 -18.30 16.16 -4.77
C ASP A 45 -17.09 15.28 -4.39
N HIS A 46 -16.12 15.18 -5.29
CA HIS A 46 -14.91 14.40 -5.10
C HIS A 46 -14.11 14.91 -3.89
N ASP A 47 -13.79 14.02 -2.95
CA ASP A 47 -12.97 14.37 -1.78
C ASP A 47 -11.49 14.27 -2.13
N PHE A 48 -10.95 15.37 -2.65
CA PHE A 48 -9.53 15.49 -3.00
C PHE A 48 -8.61 15.36 -1.77
N LEU A 49 -9.08 15.75 -0.59
CA LEU A 49 -8.28 15.66 0.63
C LEU A 49 -8.12 14.19 1.03
N ARG A 50 -9.14 13.35 0.87
CA ARG A 50 -9.04 11.90 1.07
C ARG A 50 -8.04 11.27 0.11
N THR A 51 -8.12 11.62 -1.17
CA THR A 51 -7.16 11.13 -2.17
C THR A 51 -5.74 11.57 -1.82
N GLY A 52 -5.54 12.84 -1.44
CA GLY A 52 -4.24 13.36 -1.02
C GLY A 52 -3.65 12.64 0.20
N ARG A 53 -4.48 12.34 1.21
CA ARG A 53 -4.08 11.55 2.38
C ARG A 53 -3.64 10.13 1.99
N LEU A 54 -4.35 9.48 1.07
CA LEU A 54 -4.00 8.13 0.58
C LEU A 54 -2.74 8.14 -0.30
N VAL A 55 -2.54 9.16 -1.14
CA VAL A 55 -1.30 9.36 -1.89
C VAL A 55 -0.12 9.53 -0.93
N PHE A 56 -0.29 10.34 0.12
CA PHE A 56 0.75 10.53 1.14
C PHE A 56 1.02 9.22 1.89
N TYR A 57 0.00 8.52 2.37
CA TYR A 57 0.16 7.23 3.02
C TYR A 57 0.89 6.24 2.10
N GLY A 58 0.42 6.08 0.86
CA GLY A 58 0.98 5.17 -0.13
C GLY A 58 2.45 5.47 -0.45
N GLY A 59 2.77 6.75 -0.68
CA GLY A 59 4.10 7.15 -1.11
C GLY A 59 5.11 7.33 0.01
N ALA A 60 4.72 7.96 1.12
CA ALA A 60 5.65 8.34 2.18
C ALA A 60 5.75 7.31 3.32
N LEU A 61 4.70 6.53 3.58
CA LEU A 61 4.66 5.58 4.70
C LEU A 61 4.72 4.13 4.21
N PHE A 62 3.78 3.74 3.36
CA PHE A 62 3.67 2.37 2.86
C PHE A 62 4.78 2.02 1.86
N GLY A 63 5.08 2.90 0.91
CA GLY A 63 6.10 2.70 -0.13
C GLY A 63 7.48 2.31 0.40
N PRO A 64 8.05 3.05 1.37
CA PRO A 64 9.34 2.69 1.97
C PRO A 64 9.29 1.35 2.71
N ALA A 65 8.22 1.12 3.49
CA ALA A 65 8.03 -0.12 4.24
C ALA A 65 7.96 -1.34 3.30
N MET A 66 7.14 -1.25 2.24
CA MET A 66 7.03 -2.30 1.22
C MET A 66 8.35 -2.54 0.50
N THR A 67 9.06 -1.48 0.14
CA THR A 67 10.34 -1.61 -0.56
C THR A 67 11.34 -2.39 0.31
N LYS A 68 11.40 -2.10 1.61
CA LYS A 68 12.26 -2.83 2.55
C LYS A 68 11.79 -4.26 2.78
N TRP A 69 10.48 -4.48 2.89
CA TRP A 69 9.90 -5.80 3.04
C TRP A 69 10.23 -6.72 1.86
N TYR A 70 10.02 -6.25 0.62
CA TYR A 70 10.37 -7.03 -0.57
C TYR A 70 11.89 -7.23 -0.73
N GLN A 71 12.71 -6.27 -0.31
CA GLN A 71 14.17 -6.48 -0.22
C GLN A 71 14.52 -7.59 0.76
N PHE A 72 13.84 -7.66 1.90
CA PHE A 72 14.01 -8.73 2.88
C PHE A 72 13.57 -10.10 2.31
N LEU A 73 12.37 -10.19 1.74
CA LEU A 73 11.88 -11.44 1.13
C LEU A 73 12.78 -11.96 0.00
N ASN A 74 13.41 -11.06 -0.75
CA ASN A 74 14.35 -11.43 -1.82
C ASN A 74 15.67 -12.01 -1.32
N ARG A 75 16.03 -11.80 -0.04
CA ARG A 75 17.18 -12.44 0.61
C ARG A 75 16.90 -13.89 0.99
N ILE A 76 15.64 -14.24 1.21
CA ILE A 76 15.23 -15.62 1.50
C ILE A 76 15.32 -16.44 0.21
N LYS A 77 16.25 -17.40 0.19
CA LYS A 77 16.46 -18.31 -0.94
C LYS A 77 15.69 -19.59 -0.71
N PHE A 78 15.03 -20.07 -1.77
CA PHE A 78 14.28 -21.31 -1.77
C PHE A 78 14.82 -22.23 -2.87
N ALA A 79 14.78 -23.53 -2.62
CA ALA A 79 15.29 -24.53 -3.55
C ALA A 79 14.47 -24.64 -4.85
N SER A 80 13.18 -24.24 -4.84
CA SER A 80 12.36 -24.19 -6.04
C SER A 80 11.60 -22.87 -6.19
N PRO A 81 11.34 -22.40 -7.43
CA PRO A 81 10.53 -21.21 -7.68
C PRO A 81 9.12 -21.31 -7.09
N THR A 82 8.48 -22.48 -7.18
CA THR A 82 7.13 -22.71 -6.63
C THR A 82 7.12 -22.56 -5.11
N ARG A 83 8.11 -23.13 -4.41
CA ARG A 83 8.26 -22.95 -2.96
C ARG A 83 8.48 -21.47 -2.64
N ALA A 84 9.32 -20.77 -3.41
CA ALA A 84 9.55 -19.34 -3.19
C ALA A 84 8.25 -18.53 -3.24
N ILE A 85 7.40 -18.79 -4.23
CA ILE A 85 6.10 -18.11 -4.36
C ILE A 85 5.21 -18.42 -3.16
N ILE A 86 5.02 -19.70 -2.83
CA ILE A 86 4.15 -20.12 -1.71
C ILE A 86 4.58 -19.45 -0.40
N TYR A 87 5.88 -19.52 -0.06
CA TYR A 87 6.38 -18.94 1.18
C TYR A 87 6.32 -17.42 1.18
N ARG A 88 6.58 -16.74 0.06
CA ARG A 88 6.49 -15.27 -0.01
C ARG A 88 5.05 -14.80 0.17
N VAL A 89 4.10 -15.42 -0.51
CA VAL A 89 2.67 -15.11 -0.35
C VAL A 89 2.24 -15.39 1.09
N TRP A 90 2.65 -16.53 1.66
CA TRP A 90 2.32 -16.85 3.04
C TRP A 90 2.91 -15.82 4.02
N LEU A 91 4.17 -15.40 3.86
CA LEU A 91 4.79 -14.37 4.70
C LEU A 91 4.11 -13.00 4.53
N ASP A 92 3.71 -12.64 3.31
CA ASP A 92 2.93 -11.43 3.05
C ASP A 92 1.61 -11.48 3.85
N GLN A 93 0.81 -12.52 3.68
CA GLN A 93 -0.51 -12.58 4.34
C GLN A 93 -0.43 -12.81 5.85
N ALA A 94 0.54 -13.57 6.33
CA ALA A 94 0.63 -13.95 7.75
C ALA A 94 1.37 -12.91 8.61
N ILE A 95 2.30 -12.14 8.04
CA ILE A 95 3.16 -11.21 8.81
C ILE A 95 2.92 -9.77 8.36
N LEU A 96 3.07 -9.52 7.06
CA LEU A 96 3.01 -8.16 6.53
C LEU A 96 1.60 -7.58 6.64
N THR A 97 0.59 -8.30 6.15
CA THR A 97 -0.79 -7.80 6.08
C THR A 97 -1.35 -7.44 7.46
N PRO A 98 -1.22 -8.27 8.52
CA PRO A 98 -1.60 -7.89 9.89
C PRO A 98 -0.98 -6.57 10.34
N GLY A 99 0.34 -6.43 10.21
CA GLY A 99 1.04 -5.19 10.57
C GLY A 99 0.60 -4.00 9.73
N ALA A 100 0.46 -4.19 8.43
CA ALA A 100 0.09 -3.14 7.48
C ALA A 100 -1.33 -2.63 7.69
N VAL A 101 -2.29 -3.50 8.02
CA VAL A 101 -3.69 -3.11 8.28
C VAL A 101 -3.78 -2.31 9.57
N ALA A 102 -3.14 -2.76 10.65
CA ALA A 102 -3.09 -1.99 11.90
C ALA A 102 -2.42 -0.63 11.70
N PHE A 103 -1.29 -0.63 10.97
CA PHE A 103 -0.56 0.60 10.65
C PHE A 103 -1.36 1.55 9.77
N PHE A 104 -2.10 1.05 8.78
CA PHE A 104 -2.99 1.85 7.94
C PHE A 104 -4.04 2.57 8.78
N PHE A 105 -4.84 1.84 9.55
CA PHE A 105 -5.90 2.48 10.35
C PHE A 105 -5.35 3.44 11.39
N GLY A 106 -4.24 3.08 12.05
CA GLY A 106 -3.60 3.95 13.04
C GLY A 106 -3.04 5.23 12.43
N SER A 107 -2.19 5.11 11.42
CA SER A 107 -1.57 6.27 10.76
C SER A 107 -2.60 7.15 10.05
N MET A 108 -3.62 6.56 9.43
CA MET A 108 -4.66 7.32 8.74
C MET A 108 -5.48 8.15 9.73
N SER A 109 -5.83 7.62 10.91
CA SER A 109 -6.50 8.41 11.94
C SER A 109 -5.68 9.60 12.42
N VAL A 110 -4.35 9.48 12.47
CA VAL A 110 -3.45 10.60 12.77
C VAL A 110 -3.43 11.63 11.64
N ILE A 111 -3.30 11.17 10.39
CA ILE A 111 -3.30 12.02 9.19
C ILE A 111 -4.63 12.77 9.04
N GLU A 112 -5.73 12.18 9.49
CA GLU A 112 -7.06 12.80 9.53
C GLU A 112 -7.23 13.82 10.67
N GLY A 113 -6.23 13.99 11.53
CA GLY A 113 -6.30 14.88 12.70
C GLY A 113 -7.15 14.32 13.83
N LYS A 114 -7.36 13.00 13.86
CA LYS A 114 -8.23 12.31 14.83
C LYS A 114 -7.50 11.13 15.50
N PRO A 115 -6.35 11.36 16.16
CA PRO A 115 -5.55 10.29 16.76
C PRO A 115 -6.32 9.44 17.78
N GLN A 116 -7.30 10.03 18.49
CA GLN A 116 -8.18 9.33 19.43
C GLN A 116 -9.04 8.25 18.76
N GLU A 117 -9.33 8.36 17.46
CA GLU A 117 -10.08 7.35 16.71
C GLU A 117 -9.20 6.17 16.25
N ALA A 118 -7.87 6.25 16.38
CA ALA A 118 -6.95 5.21 15.90
C ALA A 118 -7.27 3.83 16.51
N TRP A 119 -7.32 3.75 17.84
CA TRP A 119 -7.56 2.49 18.53
C TRP A 119 -8.97 1.93 18.29
N PRO A 120 -10.06 2.72 18.46
CA PRO A 120 -11.41 2.27 18.13
C PRO A 120 -11.54 1.75 16.69
N ARG A 121 -10.94 2.45 15.72
CA ARG A 121 -11.00 2.07 14.31
C ARG A 121 -10.26 0.76 14.04
N ILE A 122 -9.09 0.56 14.65
CA ILE A 122 -8.38 -0.73 14.60
C ILE A 122 -9.27 -1.83 15.19
N GLN A 123 -9.82 -1.64 16.39
CA GLN A 123 -10.66 -2.66 17.03
C GLN A 123 -11.87 -3.07 16.17
N SER A 124 -12.54 -2.10 15.52
CA SER A 124 -13.72 -2.39 14.71
C SER A 124 -13.39 -2.95 13.33
N ALA A 125 -12.32 -2.47 12.69
CA ALA A 125 -12.07 -2.73 11.27
C ALA A 125 -10.98 -3.78 11.01
N TYR A 126 -10.11 -4.07 11.99
CA TYR A 126 -8.95 -4.95 11.80
C TYR A 126 -9.34 -6.37 11.40
N VAL A 127 -10.14 -7.05 12.23
CA VAL A 127 -10.53 -8.45 11.97
C VAL A 127 -11.35 -8.59 10.68
N PRO A 128 -12.40 -7.76 10.43
CA PRO A 128 -13.13 -7.82 9.17
C PRO A 128 -12.25 -7.56 7.93
N THR A 129 -11.25 -6.69 8.05
CA THR A 129 -10.31 -6.41 6.95
C THR A 129 -9.41 -7.60 6.68
N LEU A 130 -8.88 -8.25 7.73
CA LEU A 130 -8.05 -9.43 7.55
C LEU A 130 -8.83 -10.60 6.95
N ILE A 131 -10.06 -10.85 7.40
CA ILE A 131 -10.90 -11.93 6.85
C ILE A 131 -11.16 -11.73 5.36
N ARG A 132 -11.42 -10.49 4.91
CA ARG A 132 -11.64 -10.19 3.48
C ARG A 132 -10.38 -10.27 2.62
N ASN A 133 -9.21 -10.24 3.25
CA ASN A 133 -7.93 -10.28 2.56
C ASN A 133 -7.47 -11.73 2.29
N TRP A 134 -7.98 -12.70 3.04
CA TRP A 134 -7.81 -14.14 2.79
C TRP A 134 -8.86 -14.67 1.81
#